data_AF-U5D736-F1
#
_entry.id   AF-U5D736-F1
#
_cell.length_a   1.000
_cell.length_b   1.000
_cell.length_c   1.000
_cell.angle_alpha   90.00
_cell.angle_beta   90.00
_cell.angle_gamma   90.00
#
_symmetry.space_group_name_H-M   'P 1'
#
loop_
_entity.id
_entity.type
_entity.pdbx_description
1 polymer ?
#
loop_
_entity_poly.entity_id
_entity_poly.type
_entity_poly.pdbx_seq_one_letter_code
_entity_poly.pdbx_strand_id
1 'polypeptide(L)'
;MADACNMLSKLHSTLSFCTQSVEDTFHLCNTIQPLRKPNFPHNLSPAPLTIPTERPQTTTISLSNTHNLQKPLKKPVSLSTQDAHLHLREKVLYLESIGVDTVRLISDYRPISSASILDMKSVVGFLESIGILLSDLDRIFGMCPEILISSVSKDLLPVITFLLREVNVLGSNIRKVIIRRPRLLACSVEKQLRPTLYYLQSIGIEEVHKYTSLLSCSVEQKFLPRIQYFREVGFSRKDVEVMVRRYPQLFCYSIKGNFEPKLHYFVENMRRDLDELKEFPQYFSFSLENRIKPRHMLLLENHIYLPLPVILKPNDSQFHRRIEVCIGSSQPLKGSPLWSSGFTENVDISPNSIVCKENTKMLQCV
;
A
#
# COMPACT_ATOMS: atom_id res chain seq x y z
N MET A 1 19.06 -11.93 43.94
CA MET A 1 19.92 -12.53 42.90
C MET A 1 19.46 -13.94 42.46
N ALA A 2 18.83 -14.74 43.33
CA ALA A 2 18.33 -16.08 42.96
C ALA A 2 17.12 -16.07 41.99
N ASP A 3 16.26 -15.04 42.04
CA ASP A 3 15.07 -14.97 41.19
C ASP A 3 15.34 -14.53 39.74
N ALA A 4 16.43 -13.78 39.50
CA ALA A 4 16.85 -13.36 38.16
C ALA A 4 17.42 -14.53 37.33
N CYS A 5 18.14 -15.46 37.98
CA CYS A 5 18.64 -16.67 37.32
C CYS A 5 17.50 -17.64 36.93
N ASN A 6 16.40 -17.66 37.69
CA ASN A 6 15.28 -18.55 37.43
C ASN A 6 14.39 -18.06 36.26
N MET A 7 14.33 -16.74 36.04
CA MET A 7 13.66 -16.16 34.86
C MET A 7 14.50 -16.29 33.58
N LEU A 8 15.83 -16.14 33.67
CA LEU A 8 16.73 -16.34 32.52
C LEU A 8 16.77 -17.81 32.08
N SER A 9 16.68 -18.76 33.01
CA SER A 9 16.57 -20.19 32.70
C SER A 9 15.26 -20.55 31.96
N LYS A 10 14.13 -19.96 32.35
CA LYS A 10 12.83 -20.14 31.66
C LYS A 10 12.77 -19.46 30.29
N LEU A 11 13.44 -18.31 30.12
CA LEU A 11 13.61 -17.67 28.81
C LEU A 11 14.50 -18.51 27.88
N HIS A 12 15.59 -19.08 28.41
CA HIS A 12 16.48 -19.95 27.64
C HIS A 12 15.79 -21.27 27.23
N SER A 13 14.94 -21.86 28.08
CA SER A 13 14.16 -23.05 27.72
C SER A 13 13.09 -22.77 26.65
N THR A 14 12.50 -21.57 26.66
CA THR A 14 11.50 -21.16 25.67
C THR A 14 12.14 -20.78 24.33
N LEU A 15 13.35 -20.20 24.35
CA LEU A 15 14.15 -19.91 23.16
C LEU A 15 14.77 -21.17 22.53
N SER A 16 15.11 -22.18 23.33
CA SER A 16 15.55 -23.49 22.84
C SER A 16 14.44 -24.28 22.13
N PHE A 17 13.17 -24.07 22.53
CA PHE A 17 12.02 -24.70 21.87
C PHE A 17 11.66 -24.03 20.53
N CYS A 18 11.85 -22.71 20.43
CA CYS A 18 11.64 -21.96 19.18
C CYS A 18 12.75 -22.20 18.13
N THR A 19 14.00 -22.39 18.54
CA THR A 19 15.11 -22.66 17.61
C THR A 19 15.00 -24.03 16.96
N GLN A 20 14.56 -25.05 17.71
CA GLN A 20 14.30 -26.39 17.18
C GLN A 20 13.16 -26.41 16.15
N SER A 21 12.10 -25.63 16.38
CA SER A 21 10.96 -25.53 15.45
C SER A 21 11.29 -24.80 14.13
N VAL A 22 12.29 -23.92 14.12
CA VAL A 22 12.68 -23.18 12.90
C VAL A 22 13.59 -24.03 12.01
N GLU A 23 14.54 -24.79 12.59
CA GLU A 23 15.41 -25.70 11.83
C GLU A 23 14.66 -26.90 11.23
N ASP A 24 13.67 -27.46 11.94
CA ASP A 24 12.84 -28.56 11.41
C ASP A 24 11.94 -28.12 10.24
N THR A 25 11.60 -26.83 10.16
CA THR A 25 10.81 -26.26 9.06
C THR A 25 11.66 -26.06 7.78
N PHE A 26 12.99 -25.91 7.92
CA PHE A 26 13.90 -25.81 6.77
C PHE A 26 14.15 -27.16 6.08
N HIS A 27 14.04 -28.29 6.79
CA HIS A 27 14.27 -29.62 6.22
C HIS A 27 13.05 -30.31 5.61
N LEU A 28 11.82 -29.91 5.96
CA LEU A 28 10.59 -30.50 5.39
C LEU A 28 10.17 -29.91 4.03
N CYS A 29 10.96 -28.99 3.48
CA CYS A 29 10.59 -28.20 2.29
C CYS A 29 10.87 -28.90 0.93
N ASN A 30 11.36 -30.14 0.93
CA ASN A 30 11.74 -30.86 -0.30
C ASN A 30 10.78 -31.96 -0.76
N THR A 31 9.64 -32.19 -0.10
CA THR A 31 8.81 -33.36 -0.49
C THR A 31 7.29 -33.19 -0.29
N ILE A 32 6.63 -32.17 -0.87
CA ILE A 32 5.15 -32.22 -1.01
C ILE A 32 4.69 -31.59 -2.33
N GLN A 33 3.98 -32.39 -3.14
CA GLN A 33 3.33 -32.04 -4.42
C GLN A 33 2.07 -31.15 -4.21
N PRO A 34 1.64 -30.36 -5.23
CA PRO A 34 0.60 -29.35 -5.05
C PRO A 34 -0.83 -29.92 -4.92
N LEU A 35 -1.56 -29.43 -3.91
CA LEU A 35 -2.98 -29.73 -3.66
C LEU A 35 -3.92 -28.90 -4.56
N ARG A 36 -4.98 -29.56 -5.04
CA ARG A 36 -6.04 -29.03 -5.95
C ARG A 36 -6.88 -27.91 -5.31
N LYS A 37 -7.35 -26.99 -6.17
CA LYS A 37 -8.29 -25.87 -5.86
C LYS A 37 -9.69 -26.37 -5.46
N PRO A 38 -10.35 -25.76 -4.46
CA PRO A 38 -11.78 -25.96 -4.23
C PRO A 38 -12.67 -24.99 -5.03
N ASN A 39 -13.78 -25.50 -5.56
CA ASN A 39 -14.86 -24.76 -6.24
C ASN A 39 -15.81 -24.09 -5.23
N PHE A 40 -16.30 -22.88 -5.54
CA PHE A 40 -17.35 -22.18 -4.78
C PHE A 40 -18.66 -22.07 -5.59
N PRO A 41 -19.85 -22.27 -4.99
CA PRO A 41 -21.14 -22.02 -5.64
C PRO A 41 -21.57 -20.54 -5.57
N HIS A 42 -22.27 -20.11 -6.61
CA HIS A 42 -22.79 -18.75 -6.80
C HIS A 42 -24.21 -18.55 -6.21
N ASN A 43 -24.50 -17.28 -5.88
CA ASN A 43 -25.79 -16.63 -5.60
C ASN A 43 -26.31 -16.69 -4.16
N LEU A 44 -26.58 -15.51 -3.59
CA LEU A 44 -27.81 -15.13 -2.87
C LEU A 44 -27.83 -13.60 -2.63
N SER A 45 -28.98 -12.97 -2.90
CA SER A 45 -29.26 -11.53 -2.80
C SER A 45 -29.82 -11.16 -1.40
N PRO A 46 -29.74 -9.91 -0.91
CA PRO A 46 -30.13 -9.56 0.47
C PRO A 46 -31.56 -8.99 0.59
N ALA A 47 -32.20 -9.20 1.76
CA ALA A 47 -33.46 -8.58 2.20
C ALA A 47 -33.28 -7.83 3.55
N PRO A 48 -34.08 -6.79 3.87
CA PRO A 48 -33.83 -5.85 4.96
C PRO A 48 -34.53 -6.23 6.30
N LEU A 49 -33.95 -5.79 7.43
CA LEU A 49 -34.47 -6.02 8.79
C LEU A 49 -34.97 -4.73 9.46
N THR A 50 -36.14 -4.84 10.10
CA THR A 50 -36.85 -3.80 10.87
C THR A 50 -36.67 -4.05 12.38
N ILE A 51 -36.54 -2.98 13.17
CA ILE A 51 -36.38 -2.98 14.64
C ILE A 51 -37.76 -2.77 15.32
N PRO A 52 -38.06 -3.43 16.46
CA PRO A 52 -39.09 -2.97 17.37
C PRO A 52 -38.55 -2.51 18.74
N THR A 53 -39.12 -1.39 19.16
CA THR A 53 -39.08 -0.70 20.45
C THR A 53 -40.03 -1.37 21.44
N GLU A 54 -39.66 -1.52 22.72
CA GLU A 54 -40.61 -1.36 23.84
C GLU A 54 -39.92 -1.27 25.22
N ARG A 55 -40.54 -0.47 26.09
CA ARG A 55 -40.16 -0.09 27.46
C ARG A 55 -41.37 -0.41 28.35
N PRO A 56 -41.21 -0.79 29.62
CA PRO A 56 -42.13 -0.22 30.63
C PRO A 56 -41.48 0.21 31.95
N GLN A 57 -42.08 1.24 32.55
CA GLN A 57 -41.92 1.74 33.93
C GLN A 57 -42.71 0.82 34.90
N THR A 58 -42.50 0.76 36.22
CA THR A 58 -43.01 1.72 37.24
C THR A 58 -42.59 1.28 38.67
N THR A 59 -42.26 2.27 39.51
CA THR A 59 -42.30 2.51 40.99
C THR A 59 -42.93 1.45 41.93
N THR A 60 -42.69 1.27 43.25
CA THR A 60 -42.07 1.98 44.41
C THR A 60 -41.99 0.96 45.58
N ILE A 61 -41.14 1.17 46.62
CA ILE A 61 -41.44 1.10 48.09
C ILE A 61 -40.12 0.98 48.88
N SER A 62 -39.94 1.88 49.85
CA SER A 62 -38.92 1.84 50.91
C SER A 62 -39.44 1.12 52.14
N LEU A 63 -38.57 0.40 52.86
CA LEU A 63 -38.59 0.24 54.32
C LEU A 63 -37.24 -0.30 54.83
N SER A 64 -36.98 0.00 56.09
CA SER A 64 -35.70 0.29 56.74
C SER A 64 -35.01 -0.88 57.47
N ASN A 65 -33.67 -0.77 57.55
CA ASN A 65 -32.71 -1.27 58.56
C ASN A 65 -32.69 -2.75 58.99
N THR A 66 -31.50 -3.38 58.92
CA THR A 66 -30.79 -3.96 60.08
C THR A 66 -29.36 -4.46 59.72
N HIS A 67 -28.40 -4.08 60.59
CA HIS A 67 -27.11 -4.68 60.93
C HIS A 67 -26.05 -5.10 59.88
N ASN A 68 -25.05 -4.22 59.75
CA ASN A 68 -23.62 -4.46 60.05
C ASN A 68 -23.00 -5.85 59.76
N LEU A 69 -22.15 -5.91 58.72
CA LEU A 69 -20.91 -6.68 58.64
C LEU A 69 -20.09 -6.14 57.44
N GLN A 70 -19.39 -5.02 57.64
CA GLN A 70 -18.46 -4.49 56.63
C GLN A 70 -17.15 -5.31 56.63
N LYS A 71 -16.94 -6.04 55.54
CA LYS A 71 -15.63 -6.54 55.11
C LYS A 71 -14.98 -5.43 54.26
N PRO A 72 -13.73 -4.99 54.51
CA PRO A 72 -13.18 -3.87 53.77
C PRO A 72 -12.89 -4.27 52.31
N LEU A 73 -13.63 -3.63 51.40
CA LEU A 73 -13.42 -3.66 49.96
C LEU A 73 -12.10 -2.92 49.64
N LYS A 74 -11.13 -3.61 49.03
CA LYS A 74 -9.88 -3.00 48.56
C LYS A 74 -10.20 -1.95 47.50
N LYS A 75 -9.91 -0.68 47.77
CA LYS A 75 -9.96 0.42 46.80
C LYS A 75 -8.86 0.22 45.73
N PRO A 76 -9.10 0.61 44.47
CA PRO A 76 -8.07 0.60 43.43
C PRO A 76 -6.97 1.61 43.81
N VAL A 77 -5.72 1.17 43.73
CA VAL A 77 -4.53 1.99 44.01
C VAL A 77 -4.42 3.05 42.92
N SER A 78 -4.56 4.32 43.29
CA SER A 78 -4.22 5.46 42.45
C SER A 78 -2.69 5.56 42.33
N LEU A 79 -2.13 5.39 41.13
CA LEU A 79 -0.70 5.64 40.88
C LEU A 79 -0.36 7.09 41.22
N SER A 80 0.77 7.29 41.92
CA SER A 80 1.29 8.63 42.18
C SER A 80 1.78 9.27 40.87
N THR A 81 1.63 10.59 40.75
CA THR A 81 2.11 11.35 39.57
C THR A 81 3.60 11.15 39.32
N GLN A 82 4.38 10.92 40.39
CA GLN A 82 5.82 10.69 40.35
C GLN A 82 6.20 9.36 39.68
N ASP A 83 5.42 8.31 39.94
CA ASP A 83 5.64 7.00 39.32
C ASP A 83 5.37 7.06 37.81
N ALA A 84 4.33 7.76 37.38
CA ALA A 84 4.00 7.90 35.96
C ALA A 84 5.13 8.60 35.17
N HIS A 85 5.73 9.65 35.75
CA HIS A 85 6.87 10.35 35.13
C HIS A 85 8.14 9.47 35.06
N LEU A 86 8.40 8.64 36.06
CA LEU A 86 9.51 7.69 36.06
C LEU A 86 9.36 6.63 34.96
N HIS A 87 8.16 6.05 34.82
CA HIS A 87 7.87 5.05 33.79
C HIS A 87 7.96 5.64 32.37
N LEU A 88 7.56 6.90 32.18
CA LEU A 88 7.73 7.57 30.90
C LEU A 88 9.21 7.81 30.59
N ARG A 89 9.99 8.29 31.57
CA ARG A 89 11.44 8.53 31.43
C ARG A 89 12.19 7.26 31.05
N GLU A 90 11.87 6.13 31.67
CA GLU A 90 12.50 4.85 31.35
C GLU A 90 12.26 4.43 29.89
N LYS A 91 11.04 4.62 29.38
CA LYS A 91 10.69 4.33 27.98
C LYS A 91 11.45 5.24 27.02
N VAL A 92 11.54 6.53 27.33
CA VAL A 92 12.29 7.50 26.52
C VAL A 92 13.76 7.08 26.43
N LEU A 93 14.40 6.82 27.57
CA LEU A 93 15.80 6.38 27.61
C LEU A 93 16.03 5.09 26.82
N TYR A 94 15.11 4.13 26.90
CA TYR A 94 15.19 2.90 26.12
C TYR A 94 15.11 3.19 24.62
N LEU A 95 14.12 3.97 24.17
CA LEU A 95 13.94 4.28 22.75
C LEU A 95 15.12 5.08 22.18
N GLU A 96 15.68 6.02 22.95
CA GLU A 96 16.91 6.74 22.59
C GLU A 96 18.11 5.80 22.49
N SER A 97 18.21 4.80 23.39
CA SER A 97 19.32 3.84 23.35
C SER A 97 19.32 2.93 22.11
N ILE A 98 18.15 2.71 21.49
CA ILE A 98 18.01 1.96 20.23
C ILE A 98 18.00 2.87 18.99
N GLY A 99 18.24 4.17 19.17
CA GLY A 99 18.39 5.16 18.10
C GLY A 99 17.09 5.70 17.52
N VAL A 100 15.97 5.62 18.25
CA VAL A 100 14.66 6.14 17.83
C VAL A 100 14.48 7.57 18.35
N ASP A 101 14.10 8.51 17.47
CA ASP A 101 13.79 9.89 17.88
C ASP A 101 12.46 9.95 18.64
N THR A 102 12.57 10.03 19.97
CA THR A 102 11.45 10.03 20.91
C THR A 102 10.67 11.34 20.90
N VAL A 103 11.29 12.45 20.52
CA VAL A 103 10.65 13.78 20.57
C VAL A 103 9.48 13.82 19.60
N ARG A 104 9.71 13.33 18.36
CA ARG A 104 8.67 13.21 17.33
C ARG A 104 7.63 12.15 17.68
N LEU A 105 8.08 11.01 18.21
CA LEU A 105 7.20 9.89 18.50
C LEU A 105 6.18 10.20 19.61
N ILE A 106 6.60 10.92 20.66
CA ILE A 106 5.78 11.26 21.82
C ILE A 106 4.85 12.43 21.52
N SER A 107 5.29 13.43 20.72
CA SER A 107 4.41 14.53 20.31
C SER A 107 3.24 14.03 19.47
N ASP A 108 3.51 13.07 18.58
CA ASP A 108 2.57 12.67 17.55
C ASP A 108 1.69 11.49 17.98
N TYR A 109 2.08 10.73 19.01
CA TYR A 109 1.39 9.51 19.41
C TYR A 109 1.30 9.29 20.94
N ARG A 110 0.22 9.83 21.52
CA ARG A 110 -0.11 9.74 22.96
C ARG A 110 -0.20 8.31 23.56
N PRO A 111 -0.63 7.25 22.83
CA PRO A 111 -0.75 5.90 23.42
C PRO A 111 0.56 5.22 23.84
N ILE A 112 1.73 5.72 23.44
CA ILE A 112 3.05 5.21 23.92
C ILE A 112 3.18 5.33 25.43
N SER A 113 2.58 6.38 26.02
CA SER A 113 2.63 6.60 27.46
C SER A 113 1.96 5.47 28.26
N SER A 114 0.93 4.83 27.70
CA SER A 114 0.20 3.73 28.35
C SER A 114 0.78 2.34 28.11
N ALA A 115 1.63 2.14 27.10
CA ALA A 115 2.16 0.82 26.76
C ALA A 115 3.26 0.35 27.72
N SER A 116 3.36 -0.94 27.98
CA SER A 116 4.40 -1.52 28.84
C SER A 116 5.77 -1.47 28.15
N ILE A 117 6.82 -1.11 28.90
CA ILE A 117 8.20 -1.15 28.37
C ILE A 117 8.63 -2.57 27.99
N LEU A 118 8.10 -3.58 28.69
CA LEU A 118 8.39 -4.99 28.38
C LEU A 118 7.80 -5.41 27.03
N ASP A 119 6.62 -4.91 26.70
CA ASP A 119 5.97 -5.18 25.41
C ASP A 119 6.75 -4.50 24.27
N MET A 120 7.21 -3.25 24.49
CA MET A 120 8.07 -2.54 23.53
C MET A 120 9.39 -3.28 23.26
N LYS A 121 10.06 -3.75 24.32
CA LYS A 121 11.26 -4.58 24.21
C LYS A 121 10.99 -5.88 23.46
N SER A 122 9.83 -6.50 23.70
CA SER A 122 9.42 -7.72 23.00
C SER A 122 9.19 -7.48 21.51
N VAL A 123 8.55 -6.35 21.14
CA VAL A 123 8.39 -5.92 19.74
C VAL A 123 9.74 -5.72 19.07
N VAL A 124 10.65 -4.96 19.70
CA VAL A 124 11.98 -4.70 19.15
C VAL A 124 12.77 -5.99 18.97
N GLY A 125 12.82 -6.85 20.00
CA GLY A 125 13.50 -8.14 19.89
C GLY A 125 12.89 -9.07 18.82
N PHE A 126 11.57 -9.01 18.62
CA PHE A 126 10.93 -9.71 17.50
C PHE A 126 11.40 -9.16 16.14
N LEU A 127 11.41 -7.83 15.96
CA LEU A 127 11.87 -7.19 14.72
C LEU A 127 13.35 -7.54 14.43
N GLU A 128 14.20 -7.54 15.46
CA GLU A 128 15.60 -7.98 15.33
C GLU A 128 15.70 -9.45 14.92
N SER A 129 14.88 -10.34 15.51
CA SER A 129 14.92 -11.78 15.19
C SER A 129 14.50 -12.11 13.74
N ILE A 130 13.70 -11.24 13.11
CA ILE A 130 13.36 -11.34 11.66
C ILE A 130 14.35 -10.58 10.76
N GLY A 131 15.45 -10.06 11.32
CA GLY A 131 16.54 -9.43 10.59
C GLY A 131 16.39 -7.93 10.34
N ILE A 132 15.52 -7.22 11.07
CA ILE A 132 15.46 -5.75 11.05
C ILE A 132 16.56 -5.21 11.96
N LEU A 133 17.35 -4.25 11.49
CA LEU A 133 18.43 -3.67 12.28
C LEU A 133 17.92 -2.53 13.16
N LEU A 134 18.62 -2.24 14.26
CA LEU A 134 18.32 -1.08 15.12
C LEU A 134 18.30 0.24 14.32
N SER A 135 19.19 0.39 13.33
CA SER A 135 19.23 1.56 12.43
C SER A 135 17.97 1.75 11.58
N ASP A 136 17.15 0.70 11.43
CA ASP A 136 15.90 0.75 10.67
C ASP A 136 14.70 1.18 11.52
N LEU A 137 14.81 1.07 12.86
CA LEU A 137 13.71 1.22 13.79
C LEU A 137 13.18 2.66 13.85
N ASP A 138 14.07 3.66 13.79
CA ASP A 138 13.67 5.07 13.75
C ASP A 138 12.70 5.35 12.58
N ARG A 139 13.03 4.85 11.39
CA ARG A 139 12.16 4.97 10.23
C ARG A 139 10.85 4.22 10.41
N ILE A 140 10.88 3.00 10.95
CA ILE A 140 9.69 2.15 11.13
C ILE A 140 8.72 2.81 12.10
N PHE A 141 9.19 3.18 13.29
CA PHE A 141 8.35 3.78 14.33
C PHE A 141 8.00 5.22 14.01
N GLY A 142 8.88 5.99 13.37
CA GLY A 142 8.56 7.33 12.88
C GLY A 142 7.45 7.34 11.82
N MET A 143 7.37 6.31 10.97
CA MET A 143 6.27 6.18 9.99
C MET A 143 4.99 5.57 10.58
N CYS A 144 5.15 4.63 11.51
CA CYS A 144 4.07 3.83 12.09
C CYS A 144 4.31 3.60 13.59
N PRO A 145 4.06 4.61 14.45
CA PRO A 145 4.26 4.49 15.90
C PRO A 145 3.44 3.35 16.53
N GLU A 146 2.30 3.01 15.93
CA GLU A 146 1.41 1.94 16.41
C GLU A 146 2.06 0.55 16.44
N ILE A 147 3.11 0.32 15.64
CA ILE A 147 3.85 -0.95 15.62
C ILE A 147 4.52 -1.19 16.98
N LEU A 148 5.01 -0.13 17.63
CA LEU A 148 5.74 -0.23 18.89
C LEU A 148 4.86 -0.77 20.04
N ILE A 149 3.54 -0.57 19.94
CA ILE A 149 2.57 -1.01 20.95
C ILE A 149 1.77 -2.25 20.50
N SER A 150 2.11 -2.82 19.34
CA SER A 150 1.41 -3.98 18.78
C SER A 150 1.83 -5.27 19.48
N SER A 151 0.94 -6.28 19.49
CA SER A 151 1.26 -7.60 20.01
C SER A 151 2.10 -8.39 19.01
N VAL A 152 3.24 -8.92 19.45
CA VAL A 152 4.08 -9.79 18.62
C VAL A 152 3.30 -10.98 18.09
N SER A 153 2.57 -11.69 18.96
CA SER A 153 1.89 -12.93 18.60
C SER A 153 0.59 -12.71 17.81
N LYS A 154 -0.16 -11.65 18.12
CA LYS A 154 -1.47 -11.40 17.49
C LYS A 154 -1.42 -10.51 16.26
N ASP A 155 -0.46 -9.60 16.19
CA ASP A 155 -0.42 -8.57 15.15
C ASP A 155 0.77 -8.77 14.20
N LEU A 156 2.00 -8.83 14.73
CA LEU A 156 3.21 -8.82 13.90
C LEU A 156 3.52 -10.17 13.25
N LEU A 157 3.48 -11.27 14.03
CA LEU A 157 3.79 -12.61 13.55
C LEU A 157 2.87 -13.07 12.41
N PRO A 158 1.54 -12.83 12.45
CA PRO A 158 0.66 -13.16 11.33
C PRO A 158 1.03 -12.41 10.06
N VAL A 159 1.43 -11.13 10.13
CA VAL A 159 1.85 -10.35 8.95
C VAL A 159 3.11 -10.93 8.34
N ILE A 160 4.13 -11.25 9.15
CA ILE A 160 5.37 -11.86 8.65
C ILE A 160 5.09 -13.22 8.02
N THR A 161 4.27 -14.04 8.68
CA THR A 161 3.86 -15.36 8.16
C THR A 161 3.13 -15.23 6.82
N PHE A 162 2.21 -14.28 6.72
CA PHE A 162 1.49 -13.98 5.47
C PHE A 162 2.44 -13.55 4.34
N LEU A 163 3.38 -12.65 4.62
CA LEU A 163 4.35 -12.19 3.62
C LEU A 163 5.24 -13.33 3.10
N LEU A 164 5.70 -14.22 3.99
CA LEU A 164 6.54 -15.35 3.63
C LEU A 164 5.76 -16.44 2.88
N ARG A 165 4.58 -16.82 3.37
CA ARG A 165 3.86 -18.03 2.91
C ARG A 165 2.81 -17.77 1.83
N GLU A 166 2.08 -16.66 1.90
CA GLU A 166 0.98 -16.37 0.96
C GLU A 166 1.45 -15.45 -0.16
N VAL A 167 2.27 -14.43 0.16
CA VAL A 167 2.78 -13.47 -0.83
C VAL A 167 4.04 -13.98 -1.54
N ASN A 168 4.74 -14.97 -0.96
CA ASN A 168 6.02 -15.51 -1.45
C ASN A 168 7.17 -14.49 -1.44
N VAL A 169 7.25 -13.66 -0.40
CA VAL A 169 8.44 -12.83 -0.15
C VAL A 169 9.54 -13.72 0.42
N LEU A 170 10.72 -13.71 -0.21
CA LEU A 170 11.88 -14.41 0.32
C LEU A 170 12.30 -13.82 1.68
N GLY A 171 12.69 -14.67 2.63
CA GLY A 171 13.13 -14.24 3.97
C GLY A 171 14.22 -13.16 3.91
N SER A 172 15.18 -13.30 3.00
CA SER A 172 16.26 -12.33 2.76
C SER A 172 15.77 -10.93 2.31
N ASN A 173 14.54 -10.82 1.81
CA ASN A 173 13.93 -9.58 1.35
C ASN A 173 12.95 -8.98 2.36
N ILE A 174 12.60 -9.67 3.46
CA ILE A 174 11.64 -9.18 4.46
C ILE A 174 12.06 -7.82 5.01
N ARG A 175 13.31 -7.69 5.44
CA ARG A 175 13.88 -6.42 5.91
C ARG A 175 13.60 -5.27 4.92
N LYS A 176 13.92 -5.47 3.64
CA LYS A 176 13.73 -4.45 2.58
C LYS A 176 12.25 -4.09 2.39
N VAL A 177 11.36 -5.09 2.42
CA VAL A 177 9.91 -4.90 2.27
C VAL A 177 9.35 -4.07 3.42
N ILE A 178 9.71 -4.41 4.66
CA ILE A 178 9.23 -3.70 5.86
C ILE A 178 9.76 -2.26 5.91
N ILE A 179 11.05 -2.03 5.67
CA ILE A 179 11.64 -0.68 5.63
C ILE A 179 10.96 0.21 4.58
N ARG A 180 10.64 -0.36 3.41
CA ARG A 180 9.98 0.37 2.33
C ARG A 180 8.53 0.69 2.66
N ARG A 181 7.83 -0.18 3.40
CA ARG A 181 6.44 0.02 3.79
C ARG A 181 6.14 -0.51 5.20
N PRO A 182 6.51 0.22 6.27
CA PRO A 182 6.31 -0.22 7.65
C PRO A 182 4.84 -0.49 7.99
N ARG A 183 3.91 0.27 7.38
CA ARG A 183 2.45 0.12 7.55
C ARG A 183 1.94 -1.30 7.30
N LEU A 184 2.66 -2.15 6.56
CA LEU A 184 2.30 -3.56 6.41
C LEU A 184 2.13 -4.26 7.77
N LEU A 185 3.01 -3.97 8.74
CA LEU A 185 2.97 -4.54 10.09
C LEU A 185 1.79 -4.05 10.93
N ALA A 186 1.22 -2.89 10.58
CA ALA A 186 0.07 -2.32 11.27
C ALA A 186 -1.28 -2.75 10.65
N CYS A 187 -1.26 -3.46 9.51
CA CYS A 187 -2.46 -3.88 8.82
C CYS A 187 -2.93 -5.26 9.28
N SER A 188 -4.25 -5.43 9.43
CA SER A 188 -4.86 -6.74 9.65
C SER A 188 -4.66 -7.65 8.43
N VAL A 189 -4.11 -8.85 8.65
CA VAL A 189 -3.98 -9.86 7.60
C VAL A 189 -5.34 -10.23 7.01
N GLU A 190 -6.32 -10.49 7.88
CA GLU A 190 -7.66 -10.96 7.48
C GLU A 190 -8.49 -9.88 6.78
N LYS A 191 -8.50 -8.65 7.33
CA LYS A 191 -9.39 -7.60 6.85
C LYS A 191 -8.79 -6.72 5.75
N GLN A 192 -7.46 -6.70 5.63
CA GLN A 192 -6.78 -5.78 4.72
C GLN A 192 -5.82 -6.52 3.77
N LEU A 193 -4.80 -7.19 4.29
CA LEU A 193 -3.71 -7.70 3.44
C LEU A 193 -4.17 -8.83 2.51
N ARG A 194 -4.87 -9.84 3.03
CA ARG A 194 -5.33 -10.99 2.25
C ARG A 194 -6.43 -10.65 1.23
N PRO A 195 -7.48 -9.86 1.56
CA PRO A 195 -8.42 -9.38 0.55
C PRO A 195 -7.73 -8.60 -0.57
N THR A 196 -6.72 -7.80 -0.24
CA THR A 196 -5.94 -7.04 -1.23
C THR A 196 -5.09 -7.96 -2.11
N LEU A 197 -4.45 -8.99 -1.54
CA LEU A 197 -3.73 -10.01 -2.30
C LEU A 197 -4.65 -10.69 -3.34
N TYR A 198 -5.82 -11.15 -2.90
CA TYR A 198 -6.79 -11.81 -3.78
C TYR A 198 -7.33 -10.88 -4.86
N TYR A 199 -7.57 -9.62 -4.54
CA TYR A 199 -7.97 -8.64 -5.54
C TYR A 199 -6.89 -8.40 -6.59
N LEU A 200 -5.62 -8.23 -6.17
CA LEU A 200 -4.51 -8.04 -7.11
C LEU A 200 -4.33 -9.26 -8.04
N GLN A 201 -4.47 -10.47 -7.49
CA GLN A 201 -4.41 -11.70 -8.27
C GLN A 201 -5.60 -11.82 -9.25
N SER A 202 -6.81 -11.43 -8.83
CA SER A 202 -8.01 -11.53 -9.68
C SER A 202 -7.98 -10.59 -10.89
N ILE A 203 -7.24 -9.48 -10.81
CA ILE A 203 -6.99 -8.57 -11.95
C ILE A 203 -5.72 -8.92 -12.75
N GLY A 204 -5.09 -10.06 -12.45
CA GLY A 204 -3.97 -10.62 -13.19
C GLY A 204 -2.58 -10.18 -12.73
N ILE A 205 -2.44 -9.57 -11.55
CA ILE A 205 -1.13 -9.31 -10.94
C ILE A 205 -0.73 -10.54 -10.11
N GLU A 206 -0.02 -11.48 -10.72
CA GLU A 206 0.39 -12.73 -10.08
C GLU A 206 1.61 -12.54 -9.15
N GLU A 207 2.60 -11.77 -9.58
CA GLU A 207 3.85 -11.54 -8.84
C GLU A 207 3.72 -10.43 -7.77
N VAL A 208 2.76 -10.60 -6.84
CA VAL A 208 2.44 -9.59 -5.81
C VAL A 208 3.63 -9.30 -4.88
N HIS A 209 4.58 -10.23 -4.71
CA HIS A 209 5.83 -10.00 -3.98
C HIS A 209 6.67 -8.82 -4.52
N LYS A 210 6.51 -8.44 -5.79
CA LYS A 210 7.18 -7.27 -6.39
C LYS A 210 6.47 -5.95 -6.05
N TYR A 211 5.21 -6.02 -5.61
CA TYR A 211 4.34 -4.88 -5.36
C TYR A 211 3.76 -4.87 -3.94
N THR A 212 4.48 -5.42 -2.97
CA THR A 212 4.04 -5.59 -1.57
C THR A 212 3.50 -4.30 -0.94
N SER A 213 3.99 -3.12 -1.35
CA SER A 213 3.47 -1.83 -0.87
C SER A 213 1.96 -1.65 -1.10
N LEU A 214 1.42 -2.28 -2.14
CA LEU A 214 -0.01 -2.24 -2.48
C LEU A 214 -0.88 -2.98 -1.46
N LEU A 215 -0.37 -4.01 -0.78
CA LEU A 215 -1.14 -4.83 0.17
C LEU A 215 -1.69 -4.01 1.35
N SER A 216 -0.97 -2.96 1.74
CA SER A 216 -1.39 -2.02 2.79
C SER A 216 -2.48 -1.02 2.36
N CYS A 217 -2.97 -1.08 1.13
CA CYS A 217 -3.95 -0.14 0.58
C CYS A 217 -5.35 -0.77 0.51
N SER A 218 -6.37 -0.04 0.96
CA SER A 218 -7.77 -0.48 0.81
C SER A 218 -8.14 -0.64 -0.67
N VAL A 219 -8.68 -1.81 -1.02
CA VAL A 219 -9.21 -2.07 -2.36
C VAL A 219 -10.37 -1.12 -2.67
N GLU A 220 -11.33 -1.02 -1.75
CA GLU A 220 -12.54 -0.21 -1.90
C GLU A 220 -12.25 1.29 -2.00
N GLN A 221 -11.37 1.80 -1.13
CA GLN A 221 -11.12 3.24 -1.03
C GLN A 221 -10.01 3.72 -1.97
N LYS A 222 -9.10 2.83 -2.38
CA LYS A 222 -7.94 3.21 -3.22
C LYS A 222 -8.02 2.63 -4.62
N PHE A 223 -8.26 1.34 -4.78
CA PHE A 223 -8.13 0.70 -6.09
C PHE A 223 -9.38 0.92 -6.94
N LEU A 224 -10.57 0.64 -6.40
CA LEU A 224 -11.82 0.77 -7.15
C LEU A 224 -12.06 2.19 -7.72
N PRO A 225 -11.81 3.28 -6.99
CA PRO A 225 -12.00 4.62 -7.55
C PRO A 225 -11.08 4.92 -8.74
N ARG A 226 -9.87 4.34 -8.76
CA ARG A 226 -8.92 4.51 -9.87
C ARG A 226 -9.34 3.69 -11.09
N ILE A 227 -9.80 2.46 -10.87
CA ILE A 227 -10.36 1.63 -11.94
C ILE A 227 -11.59 2.32 -12.55
N GLN A 228 -12.48 2.82 -11.68
CA GLN A 228 -13.71 3.49 -12.10
C GLN A 228 -13.41 4.77 -12.88
N TYR A 229 -12.46 5.57 -12.42
CA TYR A 229 -12.01 6.75 -13.15
C TYR A 229 -11.55 6.43 -14.58
N PHE A 230 -10.72 5.41 -14.79
CA PHE A 230 -10.31 5.04 -16.15
C PHE A 230 -11.49 4.58 -17.01
N ARG A 231 -12.49 3.93 -16.41
CA ARG A 231 -13.72 3.56 -17.14
C ARG A 231 -14.53 4.77 -17.55
N GLU A 232 -14.63 5.78 -16.69
CA GLU A 232 -15.33 7.03 -16.97
C GLU A 232 -14.65 7.85 -18.07
N VAL A 233 -13.31 7.79 -18.15
CA VAL A 233 -12.53 8.38 -19.24
C VAL A 233 -12.81 7.71 -20.59
N GLY A 234 -13.32 6.47 -20.61
CA GLY A 234 -13.67 5.74 -21.83
C GLY A 234 -12.92 4.43 -22.03
N PHE A 235 -12.04 4.02 -21.11
CA PHE A 235 -11.40 2.72 -21.19
C PHE A 235 -12.39 1.60 -20.83
N SER A 236 -12.68 0.71 -21.78
CA SER A 236 -12.38 -0.70 -21.61
C SER A 236 -12.22 -1.29 -20.21
N ARG A 237 -13.16 -2.07 -19.62
CA ARG A 237 -12.81 -2.86 -18.41
C ARG A 237 -11.57 -3.74 -18.67
N LYS A 238 -11.51 -4.38 -19.84
CA LYS A 238 -10.36 -5.21 -20.24
C LYS A 238 -9.10 -4.37 -20.42
N ASP A 239 -9.23 -3.18 -21.03
CA ASP A 239 -8.09 -2.28 -21.22
C ASP A 239 -7.50 -1.81 -19.88
N VAL A 240 -8.36 -1.45 -18.91
CA VAL A 240 -7.90 -1.06 -17.57
C VAL A 240 -7.19 -2.22 -16.86
N GLU A 241 -7.73 -3.44 -16.94
CA GLU A 241 -7.08 -4.64 -16.38
C GLU A 241 -5.70 -4.87 -17.04
N VAL A 242 -5.57 -4.67 -18.35
CA VAL A 242 -4.28 -4.74 -19.06
C VAL A 242 -3.32 -3.64 -18.61
N MET A 243 -3.78 -2.40 -18.52
CA MET A 243 -2.98 -1.26 -18.08
C MET A 243 -2.42 -1.47 -16.67
N VAL A 244 -3.28 -1.88 -15.74
CA VAL A 244 -2.90 -2.12 -14.34
C VAL A 244 -1.99 -3.32 -14.19
N ARG A 245 -2.21 -4.40 -14.95
CA ARG A 245 -1.28 -5.54 -14.96
C ARG A 245 0.10 -5.16 -15.48
N ARG A 246 0.16 -4.35 -16.54
CA ARG A 246 1.41 -3.86 -17.14
C ARG A 246 2.13 -2.86 -16.25
N TYR A 247 1.38 -2.08 -15.46
CA TYR A 247 1.93 -1.04 -14.59
C TYR A 247 1.16 -0.89 -13.27
N PRO A 248 1.35 -1.81 -12.29
CA PRO A 248 0.60 -1.79 -11.02
C PRO A 248 0.77 -0.50 -10.19
N GLN A 249 1.85 0.26 -10.44
CA GLN A 249 2.07 1.55 -9.81
C GLN A 249 1.00 2.59 -10.16
N LEU A 250 0.12 2.34 -11.14
CA LEU A 250 -1.08 3.16 -11.36
C LEU A 250 -1.85 3.39 -10.05
N PHE A 251 -1.95 2.38 -9.19
CA PHE A 251 -2.65 2.52 -7.91
C PHE A 251 -2.00 3.52 -6.93
N CYS A 252 -0.77 3.94 -7.17
CA CYS A 252 -0.04 4.88 -6.32
C CYS A 252 -0.29 6.35 -6.67
N TYR A 253 -0.76 6.65 -7.89
CA TYR A 253 -0.98 8.02 -8.33
C TYR A 253 -2.36 8.54 -7.89
N SER A 254 -2.47 9.86 -7.77
CA SER A 254 -3.74 10.55 -7.48
C SER A 254 -4.54 10.78 -8.75
N ILE A 255 -5.86 10.67 -8.68
CA ILE A 255 -6.74 10.98 -9.81
C ILE A 255 -6.59 12.47 -10.19
N LYS A 256 -6.97 13.38 -9.27
CA LYS A 256 -6.92 14.83 -9.47
C LYS A 256 -5.52 15.38 -9.77
N GLY A 257 -4.52 14.97 -8.99
CA GLY A 257 -3.16 15.53 -9.10
C GLY A 257 -2.26 14.87 -10.15
N ASN A 258 -2.70 13.82 -10.86
CA ASN A 258 -1.84 13.12 -11.81
C ASN A 258 -2.60 12.60 -13.02
N PHE A 259 -3.67 11.82 -12.83
CA PHE A 259 -4.35 11.19 -13.95
C PHE A 259 -5.08 12.20 -14.83
N GLU A 260 -5.93 13.02 -14.23
CA GLU A 260 -6.72 14.04 -14.93
C GLU A 260 -5.87 15.01 -15.75
N PRO A 261 -4.89 15.73 -15.16
CA PRO A 261 -4.13 16.73 -15.92
C PRO A 261 -3.31 16.11 -17.06
N LYS A 262 -2.83 14.87 -16.89
CA LYS A 262 -2.04 14.19 -17.94
C LYS A 262 -2.92 13.67 -19.06
N LEU A 263 -4.03 13.00 -18.73
CA LEU A 263 -4.96 12.51 -19.75
C LEU A 263 -5.59 13.66 -20.52
N HIS A 264 -6.02 14.72 -19.84
CA HIS A 264 -6.50 15.94 -20.49
C HIS A 264 -5.45 16.48 -21.46
N TYR A 265 -4.18 16.59 -21.02
CA TYR A 265 -3.13 17.09 -21.92
C TYR A 265 -2.90 16.18 -23.14
N PHE A 266 -2.88 14.85 -22.95
CA PHE A 266 -2.69 13.93 -24.07
C PHE A 266 -3.86 13.95 -25.07
N VAL A 267 -5.10 13.98 -24.58
CA VAL A 267 -6.30 13.93 -25.44
C VAL A 267 -6.56 15.29 -26.07
N GLU A 268 -6.59 16.36 -25.28
CA GLU A 268 -7.00 17.70 -25.76
C GLU A 268 -5.84 18.44 -26.45
N ASN A 269 -4.64 18.45 -25.84
CA ASN A 269 -3.51 19.22 -26.38
C ASN A 269 -2.68 18.42 -27.39
N MET A 270 -2.40 17.14 -27.13
CA MET A 270 -1.60 16.30 -28.04
C MET A 270 -2.44 15.54 -29.08
N ARG A 271 -3.79 15.58 -28.97
CA ARG A 271 -4.74 14.86 -29.83
C ARG A 271 -4.41 13.37 -29.98
N ARG A 272 -4.10 12.71 -28.85
CA ARG A 272 -3.76 11.28 -28.78
C ARG A 272 -4.99 10.44 -28.54
N ASP A 273 -5.03 9.27 -29.18
CA ASP A 273 -6.09 8.28 -28.99
C ASP A 273 -5.90 7.51 -27.68
N LEU A 274 -7.00 7.16 -27.02
CA LEU A 274 -7.02 6.28 -25.85
C LEU A 274 -6.40 4.91 -26.19
N ASP A 275 -6.55 4.43 -27.42
CA ASP A 275 -5.94 3.17 -27.87
C ASP A 275 -4.40 3.23 -27.89
N GLU A 276 -3.79 4.40 -28.17
CA GLU A 276 -2.34 4.56 -28.01
C GLU A 276 -1.96 4.65 -26.52
N LEU A 277 -2.76 5.36 -25.73
CA LEU A 277 -2.48 5.61 -24.31
C LEU A 277 -2.52 4.32 -23.48
N LYS A 278 -3.49 3.42 -23.70
CA LYS A 278 -3.56 2.16 -22.96
C LYS A 278 -2.34 1.25 -23.18
N GLU A 279 -1.65 1.38 -24.31
CA GLU A 279 -0.46 0.59 -24.60
C GLU A 279 0.77 1.06 -23.77
N PHE A 280 0.74 2.27 -23.24
CA PHE A 280 1.89 2.84 -22.53
C PHE A 280 1.54 3.54 -21.19
N PRO A 281 0.90 2.85 -20.23
CA PRO A 281 0.46 3.47 -18.96
C PRO A 281 1.59 4.08 -18.13
N GLN A 282 2.86 3.74 -18.41
CA GLN A 282 4.01 4.33 -17.73
C GLN A 282 4.14 5.84 -17.94
N TYR A 283 3.44 6.45 -18.91
CA TYR A 283 3.48 7.91 -19.07
C TYR A 283 3.02 8.67 -17.81
N PHE A 284 2.18 8.06 -16.95
CA PHE A 284 1.78 8.66 -15.67
C PHE A 284 2.95 8.87 -14.70
N SER A 285 4.09 8.21 -14.92
CA SER A 285 5.30 8.41 -14.12
C SER A 285 6.13 9.63 -14.53
N PHE A 286 5.98 10.13 -15.77
CA PHE A 286 6.77 11.26 -16.24
C PHE A 286 6.17 12.59 -15.81
N SER A 287 7.02 13.57 -15.53
CA SER A 287 6.56 14.93 -15.19
C SER A 287 5.80 15.56 -16.37
N LEU A 288 4.62 16.10 -16.10
CA LEU A 288 3.84 16.82 -17.11
C LEU A 288 4.57 18.07 -17.57
N GLU A 289 5.01 18.91 -16.62
CA GLU A 289 5.66 20.19 -16.89
C GLU A 289 7.10 20.06 -17.37
N ASN A 290 7.86 19.09 -16.82
CA ASN A 290 9.30 19.04 -17.07
C ASN A 290 9.71 18.03 -18.16
N ARG A 291 8.79 17.18 -18.62
CA ARG A 291 9.10 16.16 -19.64
C ARG A 291 8.06 16.06 -20.73
N ILE A 292 6.78 15.92 -20.40
CA ILE A 292 5.75 15.68 -21.42
C ILE A 292 5.55 16.96 -22.27
N LYS A 293 5.25 18.09 -21.64
CA LYS A 293 5.01 19.37 -22.31
C LYS A 293 6.20 19.85 -23.15
N PRO A 294 7.45 19.95 -22.62
CA PRO A 294 8.57 20.46 -23.40
C PRO A 294 8.89 19.61 -24.62
N ARG A 295 8.82 18.27 -24.46
CA ARG A 295 9.05 17.35 -25.58
C ARG A 295 7.94 17.42 -26.63
N HIS A 296 6.69 17.60 -26.20
CA HIS A 296 5.58 17.83 -27.12
C HIS A 296 5.74 19.15 -27.90
N MET A 297 6.11 20.25 -27.23
CA MET A 297 6.32 21.54 -27.90
C MET A 297 7.42 21.46 -28.96
N LEU A 298 8.57 20.86 -28.62
CA LEU A 298 9.66 20.68 -29.59
C LEU A 298 9.23 19.85 -30.81
N LEU A 299 8.41 18.81 -30.60
CA LEU A 299 7.86 18.00 -31.69
C LEU A 299 6.92 18.80 -32.59
N LEU A 300 6.06 19.63 -31.99
CA LEU A 300 5.14 20.50 -32.74
C LEU A 300 5.88 21.55 -33.56
N GLU A 301 6.89 22.21 -32.98
CA GLU A 301 7.71 23.23 -33.67
C GLU A 301 8.43 22.67 -34.90
N ASN A 302 8.79 21.38 -34.86
CA ASN A 302 9.47 20.69 -35.96
C ASN A 302 8.52 19.87 -36.84
N HIS A 303 7.20 19.94 -36.60
CA HIS A 303 6.17 19.16 -37.31
C HIS A 303 6.41 17.63 -37.31
N ILE A 304 6.99 17.12 -36.22
CA ILE A 304 7.30 15.69 -36.05
C ILE A 304 6.23 15.03 -35.17
N TYR A 305 5.73 13.88 -35.60
CA TYR A 305 4.86 13.04 -34.80
C TYR A 305 5.48 11.66 -34.57
N LEU A 306 5.61 11.27 -33.31
CA LEU A 306 6.23 10.01 -32.88
C LEU A 306 5.39 9.32 -31.78
N PRO A 307 5.48 7.99 -31.63
CA PRO A 307 4.80 7.26 -30.56
C PRO A 307 5.21 7.71 -29.15
N LEU A 308 4.30 7.69 -28.19
CA LEU A 308 4.59 8.12 -26.80
C LEU A 308 5.79 7.41 -26.13
N PRO A 309 5.98 6.08 -26.26
CA PRO A 309 7.15 5.41 -25.69
C PRO A 309 8.47 5.94 -26.25
N VAL A 310 8.47 6.29 -27.55
CA VAL A 310 9.65 6.81 -28.25
C VAL A 310 10.04 8.18 -27.73
N ILE A 311 9.07 9.04 -27.47
CA ILE A 311 9.35 10.42 -27.05
C ILE A 311 9.57 10.54 -25.54
N LEU A 312 8.99 9.67 -24.71
CA LEU A 312 8.99 9.83 -23.24
C LEU A 312 10.00 8.94 -22.49
N LYS A 313 10.33 7.74 -23.02
CA LYS A 313 11.28 6.84 -22.35
C LYS A 313 12.73 7.34 -22.35
N PRO A 314 13.28 7.87 -23.48
CA PRO A 314 14.69 8.24 -23.54
C PRO A 314 15.05 9.35 -22.54
N ASN A 315 16.31 9.40 -22.13
CA ASN A 315 16.85 10.58 -21.45
C ASN A 315 16.94 11.77 -22.41
N ASP A 316 17.27 12.96 -21.91
CA ASP A 316 17.22 14.17 -22.72
C ASP A 316 18.22 14.13 -23.88
N SER A 317 19.46 13.67 -23.66
CA SER A 317 20.46 13.56 -24.74
C SER A 317 20.02 12.62 -25.87
N GLN A 318 19.44 11.46 -25.52
CA GLN A 318 18.94 10.49 -26.48
C GLN A 318 17.70 11.00 -27.22
N PHE A 319 16.83 11.74 -26.53
CA PHE A 319 15.67 12.36 -27.13
C PHE A 319 16.10 13.42 -28.16
N HIS A 320 16.97 14.36 -27.80
CA HIS A 320 17.44 15.41 -28.72
C HIS A 320 18.15 14.83 -29.94
N ARG A 321 19.06 13.86 -29.76
CA ARG A 321 19.71 13.16 -30.88
C ARG A 321 18.69 12.53 -31.83
N ARG A 322 17.60 11.98 -31.29
CA ARG A 322 16.54 11.39 -32.13
C ARG A 322 15.78 12.45 -32.93
N ILE A 323 15.51 13.61 -32.32
CA ILE A 323 14.88 14.73 -33.00
C ILE A 323 15.78 15.28 -34.11
N GLU A 324 17.08 15.46 -33.85
CA GLU A 324 18.06 15.91 -34.86
C GLU A 324 18.06 15.03 -36.12
N VAL A 325 17.95 13.71 -35.96
CA VAL A 325 17.87 12.77 -37.09
C VAL A 325 16.54 12.91 -37.85
N CYS A 326 15.46 13.26 -37.17
CA CYS A 326 14.15 13.43 -37.80
C CYS A 326 13.98 14.78 -38.50
N ILE A 327 14.66 15.84 -38.03
CA ILE A 327 14.63 17.17 -38.65
C ILE A 327 15.30 17.09 -40.03
N GLY A 328 14.52 17.31 -41.09
CA GLY A 328 14.99 17.25 -42.49
C GLY A 328 14.96 15.86 -43.14
N SER A 329 14.54 14.83 -42.41
CA SER A 329 14.33 13.47 -42.96
C SER A 329 12.86 13.24 -43.34
N SER A 330 12.60 12.44 -44.37
CA SER A 330 11.23 12.02 -44.73
C SER A 330 10.58 11.24 -43.59
N GLN A 331 9.24 11.29 -43.48
CA GLN A 331 8.49 10.60 -42.43
C GLN A 331 8.79 9.09 -42.41
N PRO A 332 8.83 8.44 -41.23
CA PRO A 332 9.12 7.01 -41.14
C PRO A 332 8.09 6.18 -41.93
N LEU A 333 8.57 5.25 -42.76
CA LEU A 333 7.69 4.38 -43.55
C LEU A 333 6.85 3.44 -42.69
N LYS A 334 5.68 3.05 -43.20
CA LYS A 334 4.78 2.06 -42.60
C LYS A 334 5.54 0.75 -42.35
N GLY A 335 5.64 0.33 -41.09
CA GLY A 335 6.44 -0.83 -40.66
C GLY A 335 7.77 -0.47 -39.96
N SER A 336 8.15 0.81 -39.93
CA SER A 336 9.27 1.28 -39.09
C SER A 336 8.94 1.13 -37.60
N PRO A 337 9.93 0.85 -36.72
CA PRO A 337 9.76 0.94 -35.27
C PRO A 337 9.31 2.33 -34.78
N LEU A 338 9.35 3.34 -35.65
CA LEU A 338 8.91 4.71 -35.40
C LEU A 338 7.50 5.01 -35.94
N TRP A 339 6.88 4.07 -36.68
CA TRP A 339 5.54 4.23 -37.25
C TRP A 339 4.45 4.15 -36.15
N SER A 340 3.45 5.03 -36.22
CA SER A 340 2.24 4.98 -35.39
C SER A 340 0.99 4.88 -36.26
N SER A 341 0.00 4.08 -35.85
CA SER A 341 -1.28 3.91 -36.55
C SER A 341 -2.19 5.14 -36.55
N GLY A 342 -1.85 6.18 -35.77
CA GLY A 342 -2.54 7.47 -35.78
C GLY A 342 -2.33 8.31 -37.06
N PHE A 343 -1.42 7.89 -37.94
CA PHE A 343 -1.28 8.43 -39.29
C PHE A 343 -2.33 7.80 -40.23
N THR A 344 -3.60 8.08 -40.00
CA THR A 344 -4.57 8.00 -41.11
C THR A 344 -4.50 9.32 -41.85
N GLU A 345 -4.22 9.23 -43.16
CA GLU A 345 -4.35 10.33 -44.13
C GLU A 345 -5.60 11.17 -43.78
N ASN A 346 -5.42 12.48 -43.59
CA ASN A 346 -6.36 13.47 -43.01
C ASN A 346 -6.21 13.80 -41.52
N VAL A 347 -4.98 14.03 -41.04
CA VAL A 347 -4.79 15.04 -39.98
C VAL A 347 -4.24 16.27 -40.66
N ASP A 348 -5.14 17.17 -41.07
CA ASP A 348 -4.76 18.52 -41.46
C ASP A 348 -4.08 19.17 -40.25
N ILE A 349 -2.76 19.37 -40.34
CA ILE A 349 -1.99 20.20 -39.42
C ILE A 349 -2.15 21.66 -39.87
N SER A 350 -3.41 22.08 -40.05
CA SER A 350 -3.84 23.45 -40.29
C SER A 350 -4.70 23.87 -39.10
N PRO A 351 -4.64 25.14 -38.64
CA PRO A 351 -5.45 25.60 -37.51
C PRO A 351 -6.97 25.46 -37.71
N ASN A 352 -7.43 25.27 -38.96
CA ASN A 352 -8.84 25.29 -39.34
C ASN A 352 -9.20 24.19 -40.37
N SER A 353 -9.26 22.92 -39.97
CA SER A 353 -10.12 21.94 -40.65
C SER A 353 -10.32 20.67 -39.82
N ILE A 354 -11.56 20.21 -39.86
CA ILE A 354 -12.24 19.27 -38.96
C ILE A 354 -12.48 17.97 -39.71
N VAL A 355 -12.34 16.80 -39.05
CA VAL A 355 -13.39 15.76 -38.97
C VAL A 355 -13.20 14.96 -37.67
N CYS A 356 -14.11 15.15 -36.71
CA CYS A 356 -14.26 14.25 -35.57
C CYS A 356 -14.94 12.95 -36.03
N LYS A 357 -14.35 11.80 -35.70
CA LYS A 357 -15.17 10.59 -35.52
C LYS A 357 -15.85 10.74 -34.16
N GLU A 358 -17.17 10.88 -34.19
CA GLU A 358 -18.04 10.90 -33.01
C GLU A 358 -17.71 9.69 -32.13
N ASN A 359 -17.07 9.93 -30.99
CA ASN A 359 -17.13 9.06 -29.80
C ASN A 359 -16.64 9.75 -28.52
N THR A 360 -16.14 10.99 -28.58
CA THR A 360 -15.79 11.76 -27.38
C THR A 360 -17.00 12.56 -26.88
N LYS A 361 -17.99 11.88 -26.31
CA LYS A 361 -18.85 12.52 -25.31
C LYS A 361 -18.24 12.26 -23.94
N MET A 362 -18.09 13.32 -23.16
CA MET A 362 -17.79 13.36 -21.72
C MET A 362 -16.31 13.51 -21.31
N LEU A 363 -15.72 14.66 -21.63
CA LEU A 363 -14.77 15.34 -20.72
C LEU A 363 -15.29 16.70 -20.22
N GLN A 364 -16.55 17.04 -20.52
CA GLN A 364 -17.25 18.16 -19.87
C GLN A 364 -18.23 17.60 -18.83
N CYS A 365 -17.77 17.50 -17.59
CA CYS A 365 -18.56 17.55 -16.35
C CYS A 365 -17.62 17.27 -15.18
N VAL A 366 -17.01 18.31 -14.60
CA VAL A 366 -17.08 18.76 -13.18
C VAL A 366 -16.39 20.11 -13.10
#